data_AF-A0A1H6LFB6-F1
#
_entry.id   AF-A0A1H6LFB6-F1
#
_cell.length_a   1.000
_cell.length_b   1.000
_cell.length_c   1.000
_cell.angle_alpha   90.00
_cell.angle_beta   90.00
_cell.angle_gamma   90.00
#
_symmetry.space_group_name_H-M   'P 1'
#
loop_
_entity.id
_entity.type
_entity.pdbx_description
1 polymer ?
#
loop_
_entity_poly.entity_id
_entity_poly.type
_entity_poly.pdbx_seq_one_letter_code
_entity_poly.pdbx_strand_id
1 'polypeptide(L)'
;MTGPTNTSDEATWTRWRSVADLYHAYFTGLILSTVTRRGTADAAEFMFRIFRRQQQERFLPGLVKLGLSGLPPAVAAAQYHYLSNWIGGVSVEYMYESDRKAWIRYPPPRWIWRGTAICGVPGEVSRAMLRGWHANNGVSLGNPRMGFVCTKQSVDGQDGLEGYYCEYDHDLDIDQRLVFARHLEAPLFDPAKAPALPVDSWPKARLEKAYRNYAMEYVRTAAPVAVQLFGPVDAGYLLHLTGKLIGMQYFDEVSAGFGLQRGDARAFAEFLGVLFAAQDDIVEISKSEGQFEIRQQSWKLMDGVADNNAACARALQGLVEGLAAGCGRNIPIAMTPARGGALPFIWSVG
;
A
#
# COMPACT_ATOMS: atom_id res chain seq x y z
N MET A 1 -22.26 -22.89 7.92
CA MET A 1 -22.83 -22.43 9.20
C MET A 1 -21.82 -21.52 9.87
N THR A 2 -21.98 -20.22 9.71
CA THR A 2 -21.17 -19.21 10.40
C THR A 2 -21.71 -19.09 11.83
N GLY A 3 -20.92 -19.45 12.83
CA GLY A 3 -21.28 -19.20 14.24
C GLY A 3 -21.54 -17.70 14.49
N PRO A 4 -22.25 -17.35 15.57
CA PRO A 4 -22.55 -15.95 15.88
C PRO A 4 -21.23 -15.18 16.03
N THR A 5 -21.01 -14.18 15.17
CA THR A 5 -19.91 -13.23 15.33
C THR A 5 -20.13 -12.44 16.61
N ASN A 6 -19.22 -12.56 17.57
CA ASN A 6 -19.24 -11.74 18.77
C ASN A 6 -18.98 -10.29 18.40
N THR A 7 -19.69 -9.35 19.03
CA THR A 7 -19.54 -7.90 18.82
C THR A 7 -18.10 -7.40 19.01
N SER A 8 -17.27 -8.09 19.82
CA SER A 8 -15.84 -7.79 19.98
C SER A 8 -15.01 -8.05 18.74
N ASP A 9 -15.37 -9.06 17.94
CA ASP A 9 -14.63 -9.43 16.74
C ASP A 9 -14.90 -8.43 15.62
N GLU A 10 -16.15 -7.99 15.48
CA GLU A 10 -16.54 -6.96 14.52
C GLU A 10 -15.87 -5.61 14.80
N ALA A 11 -15.78 -5.21 16.08
CA ALA A 11 -15.05 -4.01 16.48
C ALA A 11 -13.55 -4.12 16.10
N THR A 12 -12.94 -5.29 16.31
CA THR A 12 -11.53 -5.53 15.95
C THR A 12 -11.30 -5.43 14.45
N TRP A 13 -12.19 -6.02 13.64
CA TRP A 13 -12.11 -5.95 12.18
C TRP A 13 -12.27 -4.52 11.65
N THR A 14 -13.18 -3.74 12.25
CA THR A 14 -13.41 -2.34 11.89
C THR A 14 -12.18 -1.48 12.20
N ARG A 15 -11.51 -1.73 13.32
CA ARG A 15 -10.21 -1.09 13.65
C ARG A 15 -9.15 -1.42 12.61
N TRP A 16 -9.03 -2.68 12.18
CA TRP A 16 -8.07 -3.07 11.14
C TRP A 16 -8.36 -2.41 9.80
N ARG A 17 -9.64 -2.30 9.39
CA ARG A 17 -10.02 -1.56 8.17
C ARG A 17 -9.68 -0.08 8.26
N SER A 18 -9.90 0.55 9.42
CA SER A 18 -9.58 1.95 9.64
C SER A 18 -8.07 2.22 9.51
N VAL A 19 -7.24 1.31 10.03
CA VAL A 19 -5.78 1.35 9.82
C VAL A 19 -5.44 1.15 8.34
N ALA A 20 -6.08 0.21 7.65
CA ALA A 20 -5.86 -0.03 6.24
C ALA A 20 -6.15 1.24 5.40
N ASP A 21 -7.30 1.88 5.64
CA ASP A 21 -7.72 3.08 4.94
C ASP A 21 -6.77 4.26 5.21
N LEU A 22 -6.30 4.40 6.47
CA LEU A 22 -5.32 5.41 6.84
C LEU A 22 -3.98 5.24 6.10
N TYR A 23 -3.44 4.02 6.04
CA TYR A 23 -2.18 3.76 5.33
C TYR A 23 -2.33 3.80 3.81
N HIS A 24 -3.50 3.42 3.30
CA HIS A 24 -3.83 3.58 1.89
C HIS A 24 -3.86 5.06 1.48
N ALA A 25 -4.51 5.90 2.29
CA ALA A 25 -4.50 7.34 2.12
C ALA A 25 -3.10 7.93 2.25
N TYR A 26 -2.31 7.46 3.23
CA TYR A 26 -0.91 7.86 3.39
C TYR A 26 -0.10 7.57 2.12
N PHE A 27 -0.18 6.37 1.58
CA PHE A 27 0.56 6.00 0.39
C PHE A 27 0.18 6.88 -0.81
N THR A 28 -1.13 7.04 -1.07
CA THR A 28 -1.64 7.91 -2.14
C THR A 28 -1.18 9.35 -1.95
N GLY A 29 -1.28 9.86 -0.72
CA GLY A 29 -0.84 11.21 -0.34
C GLY A 29 0.67 11.41 -0.48
N LEU A 30 1.49 10.37 -0.27
CA LEU A 30 2.93 10.44 -0.42
C LEU A 30 3.33 10.58 -1.89
N ILE A 31 2.64 9.87 -2.79
CA ILE A 31 2.83 10.03 -4.24
C ILE A 31 2.47 11.46 -4.66
N LEU A 32 1.31 11.98 -4.25
CA LEU A 32 0.90 13.36 -4.56
C LEU A 32 1.84 14.42 -3.94
N SER A 33 2.32 14.19 -2.72
CA SER A 33 3.30 15.07 -2.07
C SER A 33 4.61 15.08 -2.86
N THR A 34 5.04 13.93 -3.37
CA THR A 34 6.24 13.84 -4.23
C THR A 34 6.01 14.56 -5.56
N VAL A 35 4.85 14.36 -6.21
CA VAL A 35 4.49 15.08 -7.45
C VAL A 35 4.52 16.60 -7.24
N THR A 36 3.87 17.08 -6.18
CA THR A 36 3.70 18.53 -5.95
C THR A 36 4.95 19.23 -5.40
N ARG A 37 5.86 18.51 -4.74
CA ARG A 37 7.05 19.10 -4.10
C ARG A 37 8.37 18.79 -4.77
N ARG A 38 8.43 17.69 -5.54
CA ARG A 38 9.63 17.25 -6.26
C ARG A 38 9.43 17.13 -7.78
N GLY A 39 8.19 17.22 -8.24
CA GLY A 39 7.86 17.16 -9.66
C GLY A 39 7.66 15.73 -10.18
N THR A 40 7.17 15.66 -11.42
CA THR A 40 6.75 14.40 -12.06
C THR A 40 7.90 13.41 -12.25
N ALA A 41 9.11 13.87 -12.56
CA ALA A 41 10.25 12.99 -12.81
C ALA A 41 10.66 12.22 -11.54
N ASP A 42 10.84 12.93 -10.42
CA ASP A 42 11.17 12.34 -9.12
C ASP A 42 10.04 11.42 -8.64
N ALA A 43 8.78 11.81 -8.83
CA ALA A 43 7.64 10.95 -8.49
C ALA A 43 7.58 9.66 -9.33
N ALA A 44 7.90 9.74 -10.63
CA ALA A 44 7.96 8.58 -11.49
C ALA A 44 9.11 7.64 -11.10
N GLU A 45 10.30 8.16 -10.81
CA GLU A 45 11.42 7.34 -10.33
C GLU A 45 11.12 6.70 -8.98
N PHE A 46 10.52 7.45 -8.06
CA PHE A 46 10.07 6.94 -6.77
C PHE A 46 9.09 5.77 -6.92
N MET A 47 8.08 5.96 -7.78
CA MET A 47 7.07 4.95 -8.07
C MET A 47 7.67 3.69 -8.72
N PHE A 48 8.61 3.87 -9.66
CA PHE A 48 9.35 2.76 -10.25
C PHE A 48 10.07 1.93 -9.19
N ARG A 49 10.82 2.59 -8.28
CA ARG A 49 11.61 1.90 -7.24
C ARG A 49 10.75 1.16 -6.22
N ILE A 50 9.63 1.74 -5.80
CA ILE A 50 8.66 1.06 -4.91
C ILE A 50 8.21 -0.24 -5.53
N PHE A 51 7.70 -0.19 -6.76
CA PHE A 51 7.14 -1.35 -7.43
C PHE A 51 8.21 -2.36 -7.84
N ARG A 52 9.42 -1.90 -8.20
CA ARG A 52 10.54 -2.79 -8.48
C ARG A 52 10.92 -3.60 -7.25
N ARG A 53 11.04 -2.95 -6.09
CA ARG A 53 11.37 -3.60 -4.82
C ARG A 53 10.31 -4.62 -4.42
N GLN A 54 9.03 -4.22 -4.40
CA GLN A 54 7.96 -5.16 -4.06
C GLN A 54 7.87 -6.33 -5.05
N GLN A 55 8.06 -6.09 -6.35
CA GLN A 55 8.09 -7.17 -7.33
C GLN A 55 9.19 -8.19 -7.01
N GLN A 56 10.40 -7.73 -6.68
CA GLN A 56 11.52 -8.60 -6.32
C GLN A 56 11.26 -9.39 -5.03
N GLU A 57 10.64 -8.77 -4.03
CA GLU A 57 10.39 -9.39 -2.73
C GLU A 57 9.17 -10.31 -2.73
N ARG A 58 8.15 -10.05 -3.58
CA ARG A 58 6.80 -10.65 -3.45
C ARG A 58 6.36 -11.49 -4.64
N PHE A 59 6.88 -11.28 -5.85
CA PHE A 59 6.33 -11.91 -7.05
C PHE A 59 6.55 -13.42 -7.06
N LEU A 60 7.80 -13.89 -7.04
CA LEU A 60 8.11 -15.33 -7.07
C LEU A 60 7.60 -16.08 -5.82
N PRO A 61 7.81 -15.58 -4.58
CA PRO A 61 7.25 -16.24 -3.40
C PRO A 61 5.72 -16.30 -3.43
N GLY A 62 5.07 -15.25 -3.93
CA GLY A 62 3.62 -15.21 -4.03
C GLY A 62 3.05 -16.14 -5.11
N LEU A 63 3.74 -16.33 -6.24
CA LEU A 63 3.37 -17.35 -7.24
C LEU A 63 3.37 -18.76 -6.65
N VAL A 64 4.42 -19.11 -5.89
CA VAL A 64 4.50 -20.41 -5.20
C VAL A 64 3.36 -20.56 -4.22
N LYS A 65 3.11 -19.53 -3.39
CA LYS A 65 2.04 -19.52 -2.38
C LYS A 65 0.64 -19.66 -2.99
N LEU A 66 0.44 -19.15 -4.21
CA LEU A 66 -0.81 -19.22 -4.95
C LEU A 66 -0.93 -20.50 -5.81
N GLY A 67 0.09 -21.35 -5.84
CA GLY A 67 0.09 -22.58 -6.64
C GLY A 67 0.21 -22.35 -8.14
N LEU A 68 0.81 -21.23 -8.57
CA LEU A 68 0.83 -20.79 -9.98
C LEU A 68 2.11 -21.20 -10.73
N SER A 69 3.09 -21.81 -10.05
CA SER A 69 4.43 -22.06 -10.61
C SER A 69 4.47 -23.00 -11.83
N GLY A 70 3.44 -23.82 -12.04
CA GLY A 70 3.37 -24.76 -13.18
C GLY A 70 2.67 -24.19 -14.42
N LEU A 71 2.16 -22.96 -14.35
CA LEU A 71 1.43 -22.35 -15.46
C LEU A 71 2.37 -21.71 -16.48
N PRO A 72 1.95 -21.57 -17.76
CA PRO A 72 2.68 -20.78 -18.74
C PRO A 72 2.99 -19.37 -18.22
N PRO A 73 4.16 -18.77 -18.48
CA PRO A 73 4.59 -17.53 -17.84
C PRO A 73 3.59 -16.36 -17.98
N ALA A 74 2.97 -16.17 -19.15
CA ALA A 74 1.99 -15.11 -19.38
C ALA A 74 0.74 -15.30 -18.51
N VAL A 75 0.27 -16.54 -18.44
CA VAL A 75 -0.87 -16.96 -17.62
C VAL A 75 -0.54 -16.83 -16.13
N ALA A 76 0.61 -17.33 -15.69
CA ALA A 76 1.07 -17.25 -14.31
C ALA A 76 1.16 -15.80 -13.82
N ALA A 77 1.73 -14.91 -14.63
CA ALA A 77 1.85 -13.50 -14.30
C ALA A 77 0.47 -12.82 -14.22
N ALA A 78 -0.44 -13.06 -15.17
CA ALA A 78 -1.78 -12.50 -15.16
C ALA A 78 -2.62 -13.01 -13.97
N GLN A 79 -2.61 -14.32 -13.71
CA GLN A 79 -3.33 -14.90 -12.57
C GLN A 79 -2.76 -14.46 -11.22
N TYR A 80 -1.43 -14.30 -11.11
CA TYR A 80 -0.82 -13.72 -9.91
C TYR A 80 -1.42 -12.36 -9.61
N HIS A 81 -1.48 -11.49 -10.61
CA HIS A 81 -2.00 -10.14 -10.43
C HIS A 81 -3.47 -10.15 -10.06
N TYR A 82 -4.27 -11.01 -10.68
CA TYR A 82 -5.68 -11.18 -10.31
C TYR A 82 -5.85 -11.65 -8.86
N LEU A 83 -5.22 -12.77 -8.47
CA LEU A 83 -5.44 -13.40 -7.16
C LEU A 83 -4.79 -12.64 -6.00
N SER A 84 -3.59 -12.10 -6.18
CA SER A 84 -2.87 -11.39 -5.11
C SER A 84 -3.53 -10.05 -4.77
N ASN A 85 -4.00 -9.30 -5.78
CA ASN A 85 -4.70 -8.03 -5.59
C ASN A 85 -6.08 -8.23 -4.97
N TRP A 86 -6.78 -9.32 -5.29
CA TRP A 86 -8.05 -9.66 -4.67
C TRP A 86 -7.94 -9.76 -3.15
N ILE A 87 -6.86 -10.38 -2.62
CA ILE A 87 -6.59 -10.48 -1.18
C ILE A 87 -6.44 -9.09 -0.54
N GLY A 88 -5.89 -8.13 -1.29
CA GLY A 88 -5.76 -6.72 -0.90
C GLY A 88 -7.03 -5.89 -1.12
N GLY A 89 -8.15 -6.50 -1.52
CA GLY A 89 -9.40 -5.81 -1.85
C GLY A 89 -9.33 -4.96 -3.12
N VAL A 90 -8.37 -5.21 -4.00
CA VAL A 90 -8.20 -4.51 -5.27
C VAL A 90 -8.92 -5.29 -6.37
N SER A 91 -9.83 -4.62 -7.09
CA SER A 91 -10.53 -5.21 -8.22
C SER A 91 -9.59 -5.38 -9.41
N VAL A 92 -9.52 -6.60 -9.92
CA VAL A 92 -8.75 -6.98 -11.11
C VAL A 92 -9.60 -7.98 -11.88
N GLU A 93 -9.62 -7.84 -13.20
CA GLU A 93 -10.21 -8.76 -14.15
C GLU A 93 -9.08 -9.54 -14.81
N TYR A 94 -9.32 -10.82 -15.10
CA TYR A 94 -8.39 -11.71 -15.78
C TYR A 94 -9.08 -12.34 -16.98
N MET A 95 -8.44 -12.28 -18.15
CA MET A 95 -8.96 -12.89 -19.36
C MET A 95 -7.86 -13.70 -20.04
N TYR A 96 -8.01 -15.03 -20.01
CA TYR A 96 -7.15 -15.95 -20.75
C TYR A 96 -7.40 -15.81 -22.26
N GLU A 97 -6.33 -15.71 -23.05
CA GLU A 97 -6.41 -15.78 -24.52
C GLU A 97 -5.68 -17.02 -25.05
N SER A 98 -4.46 -17.27 -24.58
CA SER A 98 -3.67 -18.47 -24.88
C SER A 98 -2.57 -18.67 -23.82
N ASP A 99 -1.85 -19.78 -23.88
CA ASP A 99 -0.69 -20.02 -23.01
C ASP A 99 0.42 -18.97 -23.17
N ARG A 100 0.48 -18.33 -24.34
CA ARG A 100 1.43 -17.26 -24.65
C ARG A 100 0.88 -15.85 -24.40
N LYS A 101 -0.42 -15.70 -24.10
CA LYS A 101 -1.06 -14.38 -23.95
C LYS A 101 -2.22 -14.39 -22.95
N ALA A 102 -2.15 -13.51 -21.97
CA ALA A 102 -3.21 -13.35 -20.98
C ALA A 102 -3.36 -11.88 -20.56
N TRP A 103 -4.60 -11.44 -20.40
CA TRP A 103 -4.96 -10.06 -20.11
C TRP A 103 -5.26 -9.85 -18.64
N ILE A 104 -5.02 -8.61 -18.20
CA ILE A 104 -5.49 -8.09 -16.93
C ILE A 104 -6.09 -6.70 -17.13
N ARG A 105 -7.13 -6.39 -16.36
CA ARG A 105 -7.70 -5.05 -16.29
C ARG A 105 -7.96 -4.68 -14.84
N TYR A 106 -7.54 -3.48 -14.44
CA TYR A 106 -7.85 -2.87 -13.16
C TYR A 106 -8.98 -1.87 -13.40
N PRO A 107 -10.26 -2.26 -13.28
CA PRO A 107 -11.38 -1.37 -13.50
C PRO A 107 -11.45 -0.28 -12.41
N PRO A 108 -12.16 0.83 -12.67
CA PRO A 108 -12.51 1.80 -11.64
C PRO A 108 -13.33 1.14 -10.50
N PRO A 109 -13.16 1.59 -9.24
CA PRO A 109 -12.20 2.61 -8.80
C PRO A 109 -10.76 2.06 -8.76
N ARG A 110 -9.80 2.86 -9.21
CA ARG A 110 -8.38 2.50 -9.08
C ARG A 110 -7.95 2.62 -7.63
N TRP A 111 -7.66 1.49 -7.00
CA TRP A 111 -7.25 1.43 -5.60
C TRP A 111 -6.13 2.42 -5.31
N ILE A 112 -5.01 2.34 -6.02
CA ILE A 112 -3.83 3.19 -5.78
C ILE A 112 -4.08 4.70 -6.02
N TRP A 113 -5.08 5.06 -6.83
CA TRP A 113 -5.45 6.45 -7.15
C TRP A 113 -6.86 6.76 -6.63
N ARG A 114 -7.10 6.56 -5.33
CA ARG A 114 -8.45 6.60 -4.77
C ARG A 114 -9.08 7.99 -4.86
N GLY A 115 -10.33 8.04 -5.32
CA GLY A 115 -11.15 9.25 -5.31
C GLY A 115 -10.56 10.37 -6.17
N THR A 116 -10.62 11.61 -5.66
CA THR A 116 -10.15 12.80 -6.38
C THR A 116 -8.64 12.84 -6.60
N ALA A 117 -7.88 12.01 -5.88
CA ALA A 117 -6.42 11.91 -6.03
C ALA A 117 -6.01 11.55 -7.47
N ILE A 118 -6.83 10.76 -8.19
CA ILE A 118 -6.54 10.35 -9.56
C ILE A 118 -6.31 11.53 -10.51
N CYS A 119 -6.98 12.66 -10.29
CA CYS A 119 -6.85 13.86 -11.11
C CYS A 119 -5.47 14.53 -10.97
N GLY A 120 -4.74 14.25 -9.89
CA GLY A 120 -3.42 14.82 -9.61
C GLY A 120 -2.25 13.90 -9.97
N VAL A 121 -2.51 12.71 -10.53
CA VAL A 121 -1.46 11.72 -10.85
C VAL A 121 -1.05 11.85 -12.31
N PRO A 122 0.21 12.22 -12.61
CA PRO A 122 0.70 12.27 -13.98
C PRO A 122 0.77 10.87 -14.62
N GLY A 123 0.57 10.81 -15.95
CA GLY A 123 0.67 9.57 -16.71
C GLY A 123 2.03 8.87 -16.56
N GLU A 124 3.12 9.63 -16.42
CA GLU A 124 4.48 9.14 -16.19
C GLU A 124 4.59 8.29 -14.93
N VAL A 125 3.89 8.68 -13.86
CA VAL A 125 3.88 7.95 -12.58
C VAL A 125 3.17 6.61 -12.74
N SER A 126 2.02 6.59 -13.44
CA SER A 126 1.32 5.35 -13.79
C SER A 126 2.19 4.43 -14.67
N ARG A 127 2.87 4.97 -15.68
CA ARG A 127 3.81 4.20 -16.52
C ARG A 127 5.00 3.66 -15.74
N ALA A 128 5.51 4.41 -14.76
CA ALA A 128 6.63 3.97 -13.92
C ALA A 128 6.28 2.74 -13.07
N MET A 129 5.05 2.63 -12.57
CA MET A 129 4.55 1.42 -11.92
C MET A 129 4.66 0.19 -12.82
N LEU A 130 4.23 0.32 -14.08
CA LEU A 130 4.29 -0.76 -15.08
C LEU A 130 5.72 -1.17 -15.39
N ARG A 131 6.63 -0.20 -15.51
CA ARG A 131 8.07 -0.44 -15.67
C ARG A 131 8.70 -1.13 -14.47
N GLY A 132 8.31 -0.75 -13.25
CA GLY A 132 8.85 -1.32 -12.01
C GLY A 132 8.37 -2.75 -11.79
N TRP A 133 7.11 -3.04 -12.13
CA TRP A 133 6.50 -4.34 -11.88
C TRP A 133 6.34 -5.19 -13.15
N HIS A 134 5.34 -4.86 -13.98
CA HIS A 134 4.86 -5.71 -15.07
C HIS A 134 5.96 -6.06 -16.08
N ALA A 135 6.78 -5.09 -16.46
CA ALA A 135 7.88 -5.25 -17.43
C ALA A 135 8.95 -6.27 -16.98
N ASN A 136 9.04 -6.59 -15.69
CA ASN A 136 10.07 -7.48 -15.15
C ASN A 136 9.61 -8.92 -14.94
N ASN A 137 8.32 -9.20 -15.16
CA ASN A 137 7.75 -10.51 -14.84
C ASN A 137 8.31 -11.62 -15.73
N GLY A 138 8.56 -11.36 -17.02
CA GLY A 138 9.17 -12.32 -17.94
C GLY A 138 10.51 -12.83 -17.47
N VAL A 139 11.44 -11.91 -17.25
CA VAL A 139 12.79 -12.23 -16.74
C VAL A 139 12.73 -12.91 -15.38
N SER A 140 11.82 -12.49 -14.49
CA SER A 140 11.69 -13.10 -13.16
C SER A 140 11.23 -14.57 -13.26
N LEU A 141 10.40 -14.90 -14.25
CA LEU A 141 9.93 -16.25 -14.54
C LEU A 141 10.91 -17.07 -15.39
N GLY A 142 12.10 -16.54 -15.71
CA GLY A 142 13.07 -17.19 -16.59
C GLY A 142 12.66 -17.20 -18.07
N ASN A 143 11.69 -16.37 -18.47
CA ASN A 143 11.27 -16.22 -19.86
C ASN A 143 11.55 -14.79 -20.36
N PRO A 144 12.74 -14.50 -20.91
CA PRO A 144 13.09 -13.16 -21.41
C PRO A 144 12.29 -12.73 -22.65
N ARG A 145 11.53 -13.64 -23.26
CA ARG A 145 10.66 -13.36 -24.42
C ARG A 145 9.30 -12.81 -24.02
N MET A 146 8.99 -12.75 -22.73
CA MET A 146 7.72 -12.27 -22.24
C MET A 146 7.78 -10.79 -21.84
N GLY A 147 6.88 -9.99 -22.41
CA GLY A 147 6.69 -8.58 -22.09
C GLY A 147 5.26 -8.28 -21.63
N PHE A 148 5.01 -7.02 -21.27
CA PHE A 148 3.68 -6.49 -20.99
C PHE A 148 3.32 -5.39 -21.98
N VAL A 149 2.11 -5.46 -22.54
CA VAL A 149 1.56 -4.43 -23.43
C VAL A 149 0.44 -3.72 -22.70
N CYS A 150 0.60 -2.42 -22.45
CA CYS A 150 -0.43 -1.58 -21.85
C CYS A 150 -1.32 -0.96 -22.93
N THR A 151 -2.62 -1.14 -22.81
CA THR A 151 -3.62 -0.65 -23.78
C THR A 151 -4.39 0.56 -23.24
N LYS A 152 -4.65 0.61 -21.93
CA LYS A 152 -5.38 1.73 -21.30
C LYS A 152 -4.73 2.19 -20.01
N GLN A 153 -4.85 3.48 -19.70
CA GLN A 153 -4.46 4.08 -18.42
C GLN A 153 -5.58 4.96 -17.85
N SER A 154 -6.00 4.65 -16.62
CA SER A 154 -7.07 5.41 -15.95
C SER A 154 -6.76 6.90 -15.78
N VAL A 155 -5.50 7.24 -15.51
CA VAL A 155 -5.06 8.64 -15.32
C VAL A 155 -5.07 9.44 -16.62
N ASP A 156 -5.14 8.77 -17.77
CA ASP A 156 -5.32 9.40 -19.09
C ASP A 156 -6.81 9.53 -19.45
N GLY A 157 -7.73 9.25 -18.50
CA GLY A 157 -9.18 9.34 -18.70
C GLY A 157 -9.83 8.09 -19.29
N GLN A 158 -9.10 6.98 -19.39
CA GLN A 158 -9.64 5.70 -19.89
C GLN A 158 -10.32 4.90 -18.78
N ASP A 159 -11.18 3.96 -19.15
CA ASP A 159 -12.06 3.20 -18.25
C ASP A 159 -11.36 2.09 -17.44
N GLY A 160 -10.06 2.23 -17.17
CA GLY A 160 -9.27 1.27 -16.43
C GLY A 160 -7.78 1.37 -16.73
N LEU A 161 -6.97 0.62 -15.99
CA LEU A 161 -5.63 0.25 -16.44
C LEU A 161 -5.74 -1.15 -17.05
N GLU A 162 -5.39 -1.27 -18.32
CA GLU A 162 -5.60 -2.49 -19.09
C GLU A 162 -4.32 -2.86 -19.82
N GLY A 163 -4.07 -4.16 -19.92
CA GLY A 163 -2.97 -4.68 -20.71
C GLY A 163 -2.89 -6.20 -20.69
N TYR A 164 -1.89 -6.73 -21.37
CA TYR A 164 -1.66 -8.17 -21.45
C TYR A 164 -0.18 -8.54 -21.39
N TYR A 165 0.08 -9.71 -20.84
CA TYR A 165 1.36 -10.38 -21.01
C TYR A 165 1.38 -11.11 -22.34
N CYS A 166 2.51 -11.04 -23.05
CA CYS A 166 2.68 -11.70 -24.34
C CYS A 166 4.09 -12.30 -24.43
N GLU A 167 4.18 -13.55 -24.86
CA GLU A 167 5.43 -14.22 -25.19
C GLU A 167 5.74 -14.13 -26.69
N TYR A 168 6.88 -13.54 -27.04
CA TYR A 168 7.36 -13.35 -28.40
C TYR A 168 8.28 -14.49 -28.86
N ASP A 169 8.60 -14.53 -30.16
CA ASP A 169 9.50 -15.55 -30.73
C ASP A 169 11.00 -15.19 -30.58
N HIS A 170 11.30 -14.08 -29.92
CA HIS A 170 12.66 -13.61 -29.63
C HIS A 170 12.73 -13.04 -28.21
N ASP A 171 13.94 -13.00 -27.66
CA ASP A 171 14.21 -12.39 -26.35
C ASP A 171 14.02 -10.88 -26.43
N LEU A 172 13.43 -10.28 -25.40
CA LEU A 172 13.13 -8.85 -25.36
C LEU A 172 14.23 -8.06 -24.65
N ASP A 173 14.70 -7.01 -25.33
CA ASP A 173 15.48 -5.95 -24.71
C ASP A 173 14.67 -5.21 -23.64
N ILE A 174 15.35 -4.49 -22.74
CA ILE A 174 14.71 -3.81 -21.62
C ILE A 174 13.57 -2.86 -22.05
N ASP A 175 13.76 -2.15 -23.17
CA ASP A 175 12.79 -1.21 -23.70
C ASP A 175 11.61 -1.89 -24.44
N GLN A 176 11.77 -3.16 -24.81
CA GLN A 176 10.71 -3.95 -25.45
C GLN A 176 9.81 -4.66 -24.44
N ARG A 177 10.21 -4.74 -23.17
CA ARG A 177 9.44 -5.42 -22.11
C ARG A 177 8.15 -4.69 -21.72
N LEU A 178 8.06 -3.41 -22.02
CA LEU A 178 6.84 -2.61 -21.82
C LEU A 178 6.54 -1.80 -23.08
N VAL A 179 5.43 -2.12 -23.74
CA VAL A 179 4.96 -1.39 -24.93
C VAL A 179 3.56 -0.82 -24.67
N PHE A 180 3.23 0.28 -25.33
CA PHE A 180 1.92 0.91 -25.27
C PHE A 180 1.18 0.73 -26.60
N ALA A 181 0.02 0.08 -26.58
CA ALA A 181 -0.78 -0.21 -27.77
C ALA A 181 -2.23 0.25 -27.55
N ARG A 182 -2.45 1.57 -27.53
CA ARG A 182 -3.74 2.21 -27.20
C ARG A 182 -4.91 1.87 -28.15
N HIS A 183 -4.61 1.26 -29.29
CA HIS A 183 -5.58 0.85 -30.29
C HIS A 183 -6.12 -0.57 -30.07
N LEU A 184 -5.57 -1.31 -29.10
CA LEU A 184 -6.02 -2.65 -28.74
C LEU A 184 -6.93 -2.59 -27.52
N GLU A 185 -7.80 -3.59 -27.39
CA GLU A 185 -8.76 -3.69 -26.29
C GLU A 185 -8.85 -5.13 -25.80
N ALA A 186 -9.00 -5.30 -24.49
CA ALA A 186 -9.17 -6.61 -23.90
C ALA A 186 -10.54 -7.23 -24.23
N PRO A 187 -10.64 -8.57 -24.30
CA PRO A 187 -11.94 -9.24 -24.40
C PRO A 187 -12.79 -8.98 -23.15
N LEU A 188 -14.11 -9.16 -23.27
CA LEU A 188 -15.03 -9.03 -22.12
C LEU A 188 -14.68 -10.01 -21.00
N PHE A 189 -14.68 -9.51 -19.77
CA PHE A 189 -14.42 -10.31 -18.58
C PHE A 189 -15.58 -11.26 -18.28
N ASP A 190 -15.26 -12.54 -18.06
CA ASP A 190 -16.19 -13.58 -17.64
C ASP A 190 -15.75 -14.12 -16.27
N PRO A 191 -16.41 -13.72 -15.17
CA PRO A 191 -16.05 -14.15 -13.82
C PRO A 191 -16.06 -15.67 -13.62
N ALA A 192 -16.86 -16.41 -14.39
CA ALA A 192 -16.95 -17.87 -14.28
C ALA A 192 -15.71 -18.59 -14.83
N LYS A 193 -14.89 -17.91 -15.65
CA LYS A 193 -13.63 -18.43 -16.21
C LYS A 193 -12.40 -17.99 -15.43
N ALA A 194 -12.54 -17.09 -14.47
CA ALA A 194 -11.44 -16.60 -13.67
C ALA A 194 -11.02 -17.66 -12.62
N PRO A 195 -9.72 -17.77 -12.29
CA PRO A 195 -9.30 -18.61 -11.17
C PRO A 195 -9.92 -18.09 -9.86
N ALA A 196 -10.24 -18.98 -8.93
CA ALA A 196 -10.81 -18.59 -7.64
C ALA A 196 -9.91 -19.01 -6.48
N LEU A 197 -9.80 -18.14 -5.47
CA LEU A 197 -9.26 -18.52 -4.18
C LEU A 197 -10.37 -19.19 -3.34
N PRO A 198 -10.03 -20.17 -2.47
CA PRO A 198 -11.02 -20.82 -1.59
C PRO A 198 -11.42 -19.92 -0.41
N VAL A 199 -11.89 -18.71 -0.69
CA VAL A 199 -12.07 -17.63 0.29
C VAL A 199 -13.21 -17.88 1.26
N ASP A 200 -14.22 -18.64 0.84
CA ASP A 200 -15.33 -19.08 1.69
C ASP A 200 -14.86 -19.95 2.87
N SER A 201 -13.67 -20.55 2.75
CA SER A 201 -13.05 -21.35 3.81
C SER A 201 -12.14 -20.54 4.73
N TRP A 202 -11.85 -19.27 4.42
CA TRP A 202 -10.91 -18.46 5.19
C TRP A 202 -11.63 -17.72 6.32
N PRO A 203 -11.09 -17.74 7.55
CA PRO A 203 -11.65 -16.95 8.64
C PRO A 203 -11.68 -15.46 8.29
N LYS A 204 -12.79 -14.77 8.58
CA LYS A 204 -12.92 -13.33 8.32
C LYS A 204 -11.78 -12.52 8.94
N ALA A 205 -11.36 -12.86 10.16
CA ALA A 205 -10.20 -12.23 10.81
C ALA A 205 -8.91 -12.30 9.97
N ARG A 206 -8.69 -13.41 9.25
CA ARG A 206 -7.54 -13.55 8.35
C ARG A 206 -7.63 -12.59 7.16
N LEU A 207 -8.82 -12.43 6.59
CA LEU A 207 -9.07 -11.53 5.46
C LEU A 207 -8.87 -10.07 5.85
N GLU A 208 -9.49 -9.64 6.95
CA GLU A 208 -9.40 -8.25 7.43
C GLU A 208 -7.97 -7.87 7.82
N LYS A 209 -7.25 -8.80 8.46
CA LYS A 209 -5.83 -8.60 8.78
C LYS A 209 -4.96 -8.58 7.53
N ALA A 210 -5.26 -9.40 6.53
CA ALA A 210 -4.56 -9.37 5.25
C ALA A 210 -4.78 -8.05 4.50
N TYR A 211 -6.01 -7.54 4.49
CA TYR A 211 -6.35 -6.23 3.91
C TYR A 211 -5.57 -5.09 4.56
N ARG A 212 -5.54 -5.04 5.90
CA ARG A 212 -4.71 -4.08 6.66
C ARG A 212 -3.23 -4.18 6.29
N ASN A 213 -2.68 -5.39 6.33
CA ASN A 213 -1.26 -5.60 6.03
C ASN A 213 -0.92 -5.23 4.59
N TYR A 214 -1.82 -5.48 3.64
CA TYR A 214 -1.65 -5.11 2.24
C TYR A 214 -1.51 -3.60 2.07
N ALA A 215 -2.37 -2.80 2.71
CA ALA A 215 -2.27 -1.34 2.66
C ALA A 215 -0.98 -0.82 3.34
N MET A 216 -0.63 -1.38 4.50
CA MET A 216 0.59 -1.03 5.23
C MET A 216 1.87 -1.34 4.43
N GLU A 217 1.89 -2.42 3.66
CA GLU A 217 3.04 -2.88 2.89
C GLU A 217 3.56 -1.81 1.90
N TYR A 218 2.66 -1.02 1.33
CA TYR A 218 3.05 0.07 0.42
C TYR A 218 3.83 1.16 1.13
N VAL A 219 3.40 1.59 2.33
CA VAL A 219 4.13 2.60 3.11
C VAL A 219 5.43 2.03 3.68
N ARG A 220 5.41 0.76 4.12
CA ARG A 220 6.60 0.02 4.54
C ARG A 220 7.68 -0.01 3.47
N THR A 221 7.30 -0.16 2.20
CA THR A 221 8.24 -0.13 1.06
C THR A 221 8.63 1.31 0.73
N ALA A 222 7.66 2.22 0.71
CA ALA A 222 7.84 3.59 0.23
C ALA A 222 8.76 4.42 1.12
N ALA A 223 8.72 4.25 2.45
CA ALA A 223 9.53 5.07 3.36
C ALA A 223 11.05 4.86 3.17
N PRO A 224 11.60 3.63 3.19
CA PRO A 224 13.02 3.41 2.88
C PRO A 224 13.39 3.83 1.46
N VAL A 225 12.54 3.56 0.47
CA VAL A 225 12.80 3.95 -0.92
C VAL A 225 12.90 5.48 -1.05
N ALA A 226 12.07 6.24 -0.33
CA ALA A 226 12.14 7.70 -0.31
C ALA A 226 13.49 8.15 0.27
N VAL A 227 13.94 7.55 1.38
CA VAL A 227 15.24 7.87 2.00
C VAL A 227 16.41 7.53 1.07
N GLN A 228 16.36 6.40 0.37
CA GLN A 228 17.41 6.00 -0.57
C GLN A 228 17.47 6.90 -1.80
N LEU A 229 16.32 7.36 -2.29
CA LEU A 229 16.24 8.17 -3.50
C LEU A 229 16.52 9.65 -3.23
N PHE A 230 15.95 10.21 -2.17
CA PHE A 230 16.00 11.65 -1.88
C PHE A 230 16.96 12.02 -0.75
N GLY A 231 17.54 11.04 -0.05
CA GLY A 231 18.33 11.27 1.15
C GLY A 231 17.46 11.51 2.39
N PRO A 232 18.03 11.34 3.61
CA PRO A 232 17.26 11.34 4.86
C PRO A 232 16.60 12.68 5.19
N VAL A 233 17.18 13.81 4.76
CA VAL A 233 16.63 15.15 5.04
C VAL A 233 15.36 15.39 4.24
N ASP A 234 15.43 15.30 2.91
CA ASP A 234 14.30 15.56 2.02
C ASP A 234 13.20 14.49 2.17
N ALA A 235 13.59 13.22 2.29
CA ALA A 235 12.63 12.15 2.55
C ALA A 235 11.94 12.34 3.90
N GLY A 236 12.70 12.70 4.94
CA GLY A 236 12.13 12.99 6.26
C GLY A 236 11.12 14.13 6.24
N TYR A 237 11.38 15.18 5.44
CA TYR A 237 10.42 16.26 5.21
C TYR A 237 9.14 15.78 4.53
N LEU A 238 9.25 15.04 3.42
CA LEU A 238 8.09 14.54 2.67
C LEU A 238 7.25 13.59 3.51
N LEU A 239 7.88 12.58 4.13
CA LEU A 239 7.21 11.59 4.96
C LEU A 239 6.46 12.25 6.13
N HIS A 240 7.09 13.22 6.78
CA HIS A 240 6.48 13.96 7.88
C HIS A 240 5.29 14.79 7.43
N LEU A 241 5.46 15.57 6.37
CA LEU A 241 4.40 16.45 5.89
C LEU A 241 3.20 15.66 5.38
N THR A 242 3.43 14.61 4.58
CA THR A 242 2.36 13.72 4.13
C THR A 242 1.61 13.12 5.31
N GLY A 243 2.34 12.59 6.30
CA GLY A 243 1.72 12.06 7.51
C GLY A 243 0.84 13.09 8.21
N LYS A 244 1.34 14.31 8.38
CA LYS A 244 0.58 15.38 9.05
C LYS A 244 -0.69 15.74 8.30
N LEU A 245 -0.63 15.90 6.98
CA LEU A 245 -1.80 16.20 6.16
C LEU A 245 -2.85 15.08 6.22
N ILE A 246 -2.41 13.84 6.07
CA ILE A 246 -3.30 12.67 6.08
C ILE A 246 -3.89 12.46 7.47
N GLY A 247 -3.09 12.53 8.53
CA GLY A 247 -3.57 12.41 9.90
C GLY A 247 -4.64 13.44 10.24
N MET A 248 -4.48 14.69 9.80
CA MET A 248 -5.49 15.73 10.02
C MET A 248 -6.80 15.44 9.27
N GLN A 249 -6.71 14.98 8.01
CA GLN A 249 -7.89 14.75 7.18
C GLN A 249 -8.65 13.48 7.55
N TYR A 250 -7.96 12.45 8.04
CA TYR A 250 -8.53 11.14 8.30
C TYR A 250 -8.90 10.88 9.76
N PHE A 251 -8.69 11.84 10.68
CA PHE A 251 -8.97 11.62 12.10
C PHE A 251 -10.40 11.14 12.35
N ASP A 252 -11.42 11.82 11.81
CA ASP A 252 -12.82 11.49 12.08
C ASP A 252 -13.21 10.10 11.53
N GLU A 253 -12.71 9.75 10.34
CA GLU A 253 -12.97 8.44 9.72
C GLU A 253 -12.36 7.31 10.56
N VAL A 254 -11.11 7.50 11.01
CA VAL A 254 -10.40 6.50 11.82
C VAL A 254 -10.99 6.43 13.23
N SER A 255 -11.33 7.57 13.84
CA SER A 255 -11.90 7.61 15.19
C SER A 255 -13.27 6.95 15.21
N ALA A 256 -14.10 7.15 14.19
CA ALA A 256 -15.39 6.47 14.04
C ALA A 256 -15.21 4.95 14.01
N GLY A 257 -14.25 4.44 13.24
CA GLY A 257 -13.94 3.01 13.20
C GLY A 257 -13.33 2.46 14.49
N PHE A 258 -12.79 3.31 15.35
CA PHE A 258 -12.32 2.96 16.69
C PHE A 258 -13.40 3.06 17.77
N GLY A 259 -14.56 3.65 17.45
CA GLY A 259 -15.61 3.97 18.42
C GLY A 259 -15.26 5.14 19.33
N LEU A 260 -14.37 6.03 18.88
CA LEU A 260 -13.87 7.19 19.61
C LEU A 260 -14.30 8.50 18.94
N GLN A 261 -14.19 9.59 19.69
CA GLN A 261 -14.58 10.93 19.24
C GLN A 261 -13.41 11.91 19.43
N ARG A 262 -13.56 13.11 18.86
CA ARG A 262 -12.70 14.26 19.16
C ARG A 262 -12.66 14.55 20.66
N GLY A 263 -11.58 15.16 21.13
CA GLY A 263 -11.43 15.46 22.55
C GLY A 263 -10.15 16.19 22.90
N ASP A 264 -9.69 15.97 24.12
CA ASP A 264 -8.48 16.55 24.70
C ASP A 264 -7.28 15.56 24.61
N ALA A 265 -6.18 15.89 25.29
CA ALA A 265 -4.99 15.03 25.38
C ALA A 265 -5.31 13.61 25.89
N ARG A 266 -6.27 13.46 26.80
CA ARG A 266 -6.67 12.14 27.31
C ARG A 266 -7.37 11.32 26.23
N ALA A 267 -8.33 11.92 25.53
CA ALA A 267 -9.03 11.26 24.43
C ALA A 267 -8.05 10.87 23.32
N PHE A 268 -7.07 11.72 23.03
CA PHE A 268 -6.04 11.41 22.03
C PHE A 268 -5.08 10.30 22.48
N ALA A 269 -4.68 10.25 23.76
CA ALA A 269 -3.85 9.16 24.27
C ALA A 269 -4.57 7.79 24.18
N GLU A 270 -5.87 7.76 24.45
CA GLU A 270 -6.71 6.56 24.25
C GLU A 270 -6.77 6.17 22.76
N PHE A 271 -7.03 7.14 21.88
CA PHE A 271 -7.03 6.94 20.43
C PHE A 271 -5.70 6.34 19.94
N LEU A 272 -4.57 6.90 20.40
CA LEU A 272 -3.25 6.46 19.97
C LEU A 272 -2.94 5.03 20.48
N GLY A 273 -3.39 4.69 21.68
CA GLY A 273 -3.33 3.31 22.19
C GLY A 273 -4.10 2.31 21.31
N VAL A 274 -5.32 2.67 20.91
CA VAL A 274 -6.14 1.83 19.99
C VAL A 274 -5.49 1.72 18.61
N LEU A 275 -4.97 2.83 18.07
CA LEU A 275 -4.26 2.85 16.78
C LEU A 275 -3.09 1.86 16.78
N PHE A 276 -2.20 1.96 17.78
CA PHE A 276 -1.03 1.10 17.87
C PHE A 276 -1.40 -0.37 18.06
N ALA A 277 -2.36 -0.68 18.94
CA ALA A 277 -2.85 -2.04 19.09
C ALA A 277 -3.44 -2.59 17.77
N ALA A 278 -4.20 -1.76 17.03
CA ALA A 278 -4.77 -2.14 15.74
C ALA A 278 -3.74 -2.35 14.62
N GLN A 279 -2.53 -1.78 14.76
CA GLN A 279 -1.38 -2.03 13.88
C GLN A 279 -0.62 -3.32 14.24
N ASP A 280 -0.93 -3.94 15.39
CA ASP A 280 -0.13 -4.97 16.08
C ASP A 280 1.18 -4.44 16.72
N ASP A 281 1.21 -3.17 17.12
CA ASP A 281 2.31 -2.62 17.91
C ASP A 281 2.13 -2.97 19.40
N ILE A 282 3.24 -3.17 20.11
CA ILE A 282 3.30 -3.39 21.56
C ILE A 282 3.52 -2.04 22.21
N VAL A 283 2.59 -1.60 23.04
CA VAL A 283 2.64 -0.28 23.69
C VAL A 283 2.28 -0.37 25.17
N GLU A 284 2.92 0.46 25.98
CA GLU A 284 2.57 0.69 27.38
C GLU A 284 2.13 2.15 27.54
N ILE A 285 1.02 2.38 28.22
CA ILE A 285 0.50 3.73 28.48
C ILE A 285 0.64 4.01 29.97
N SER A 286 1.28 5.12 30.30
CA SER A 286 1.40 5.63 31.66
C SER A 286 0.93 7.08 31.74
N LYS A 287 0.64 7.54 32.95
CA LYS A 287 0.21 8.91 33.22
C LYS A 287 1.03 9.47 34.37
N SER A 288 1.64 10.64 34.17
CA SER A 288 2.36 11.37 35.21
C SER A 288 2.08 12.87 35.08
N GLU A 289 1.80 13.54 36.20
CA GLU A 289 1.66 15.01 36.27
C GLU A 289 0.69 15.63 35.24
N GLY A 290 -0.33 14.88 34.81
CA GLY A 290 -1.32 15.35 33.83
C GLY A 290 -0.93 15.13 32.36
N GLN A 291 0.30 14.68 32.09
CA GLN A 291 0.74 14.20 30.78
C GLN A 291 0.58 12.68 30.66
N PHE A 292 0.27 12.23 29.46
CA PHE A 292 0.22 10.82 29.09
C PHE A 292 1.51 10.47 28.34
N GLU A 293 2.15 9.39 28.75
CA GLU A 293 3.30 8.83 28.06
C GLU A 293 2.91 7.48 27.46
N ILE A 294 3.14 7.32 26.16
CA ILE A 294 2.95 6.06 25.45
C ILE A 294 4.33 5.55 25.01
N ARG A 295 4.77 4.46 25.61
CA ARG A 295 6.00 3.76 25.26
C ARG A 295 5.70 2.70 24.21
N GLN A 296 6.02 2.99 22.95
CA GLN A 296 5.88 2.07 21.83
C GLN A 296 7.13 1.20 21.71
N GLN A 297 6.99 -0.08 22.04
CA GLN A 297 8.09 -1.05 22.10
C GLN A 297 8.34 -1.77 20.76
N SER A 298 7.31 -1.89 19.93
CA SER A 298 7.43 -2.42 18.58
C SER A 298 6.81 -1.48 17.55
N TRP A 299 7.27 -1.61 16.30
CA TRP A 299 6.71 -0.89 15.17
C TRP A 299 6.49 -1.84 14.00
N LYS A 300 5.27 -2.37 13.90
CA LYS A 300 4.93 -3.44 12.98
C LYS A 300 5.16 -3.07 11.52
N LEU A 301 4.94 -1.80 11.18
CA LEU A 301 5.16 -1.30 9.83
C LEU A 301 6.59 -1.57 9.35
N MET A 302 7.60 -1.37 10.20
CA MET A 302 9.02 -1.49 9.82
C MET A 302 9.73 -2.73 10.40
N ASP A 303 8.99 -3.60 11.08
CA ASP A 303 9.47 -4.86 11.65
C ASP A 303 10.16 -5.74 10.59
N GLY A 304 11.46 -5.99 10.72
CA GLY A 304 12.24 -6.77 9.76
C GLY A 304 12.64 -6.06 8.45
N VAL A 305 12.51 -4.73 8.36
CA VAL A 305 13.05 -3.94 7.24
C VAL A 305 14.54 -3.71 7.49
N ALA A 306 15.41 -4.38 6.73
CA ALA A 306 16.86 -4.36 6.95
C ALA A 306 17.52 -2.99 6.70
N ASP A 307 16.99 -2.22 5.75
CA ASP A 307 17.46 -0.90 5.34
C ASP A 307 16.67 0.25 6.00
N ASN A 308 16.09 -0.01 7.17
CA ASN A 308 15.35 1.00 7.92
C ASN A 308 16.29 2.12 8.43
N ASN A 309 16.07 3.35 7.95
CA ASN A 309 16.76 4.54 8.41
C ASN A 309 15.91 5.29 9.44
N ALA A 310 16.54 5.99 10.40
CA ALA A 310 15.82 6.80 11.39
C ALA A 310 14.86 7.85 10.76
N ALA A 311 15.18 8.34 9.55
CA ALA A 311 14.29 9.24 8.80
C ALA A 311 12.94 8.61 8.43
N CYS A 312 12.83 7.27 8.35
CA CYS A 312 11.55 6.60 8.12
C CYS A 312 10.56 6.86 9.25
N ALA A 313 11.03 7.03 10.50
CA ALA A 313 10.17 7.32 11.65
C ALA A 313 9.42 8.66 11.51
N ARG A 314 9.90 9.55 10.62
CA ARG A 314 9.19 10.80 10.29
C ARG A 314 7.81 10.57 9.70
N ALA A 315 7.58 9.43 9.03
CA ALA A 315 6.26 9.04 8.55
C ALA A 315 5.26 8.90 9.71
N LEU A 316 5.65 8.14 10.74
CA LEU A 316 4.83 7.90 11.91
C LEU A 316 4.68 9.18 12.75
N GLN A 317 5.77 9.92 12.96
CA GLN A 317 5.74 11.19 13.67
C GLN A 317 4.74 12.18 13.04
N GLY A 318 4.85 12.42 11.73
CA GLY A 318 3.95 13.32 11.03
C GLY A 318 2.50 12.84 11.12
N LEU A 319 2.28 11.54 10.93
CA LEU A 319 0.94 10.94 11.00
C LEU A 319 0.28 11.18 12.36
N VAL A 320 0.99 10.90 13.45
CA VAL A 320 0.49 11.09 14.81
C VAL A 320 0.28 12.57 15.13
N GLU A 321 1.20 13.46 14.73
CA GLU A 321 1.01 14.92 14.86
C GLU A 321 -0.25 15.41 14.12
N GLY A 322 -0.50 14.87 12.92
CA GLY A 322 -1.69 15.18 12.14
C GLY A 322 -2.97 14.70 12.83
N LEU A 323 -2.95 13.47 13.34
CA LEU A 323 -4.08 12.88 14.07
C LEU A 323 -4.37 13.66 15.36
N ALA A 324 -3.34 14.12 16.09
CA ALA A 324 -3.52 14.97 17.26
C ALA A 324 -4.22 16.29 16.91
N ALA A 325 -3.78 16.95 15.85
CA ALA A 325 -4.40 18.18 15.35
C ALA A 325 -5.83 17.95 14.82
N GLY A 326 -6.12 16.75 14.30
CA GLY A 326 -7.46 16.32 13.95
C GLY A 326 -8.34 16.04 15.18
N CYS A 327 -7.77 15.50 16.26
CA CYS A 327 -8.50 15.18 17.49
C CYS A 327 -9.00 16.43 18.23
N GLY A 328 -8.14 17.44 18.38
CA GLY A 328 -8.46 18.64 19.13
C GLY A 328 -7.43 19.75 18.90
N ARG A 329 -7.87 21.01 19.08
CA ARG A 329 -6.96 22.15 18.98
C ARG A 329 -5.96 22.11 20.15
N ASN A 330 -4.70 22.39 19.86
CA ASN A 330 -3.61 22.54 20.84
C ASN A 330 -3.32 21.29 21.69
N ILE A 331 -3.50 20.06 21.17
CA ILE A 331 -2.99 18.85 21.83
C ILE A 331 -1.49 18.74 21.52
N PRO A 332 -0.59 18.99 22.49
CA PRO A 332 0.84 18.86 22.26
C PRO A 332 1.21 17.39 22.19
N ILE A 333 2.00 17.03 21.19
CA ILE A 333 2.50 15.67 21.00
C ILE A 333 3.96 15.74 20.57
N ALA A 334 4.80 14.95 21.24
CA ALA A 334 6.21 14.83 20.92
C ALA A 334 6.61 13.36 20.87
N MET A 335 7.41 12.98 19.88
CA MET A 335 8.03 11.66 19.78
C MET A 335 9.50 11.77 20.12
N THR A 336 9.94 11.02 21.14
CA THR A 336 11.35 10.88 21.50
C THR A 336 11.78 9.43 21.27
N PRO A 337 12.68 9.15 20.30
CA PRO A 337 13.23 7.82 20.12
C PRO A 337 14.26 7.49 21.19
N ALA A 338 14.53 6.20 21.39
CA ALA A 338 15.66 5.75 22.18
C ALA A 338 17.00 6.15 21.52
N ARG A 339 18.12 5.95 22.26
CA ARG A 339 19.47 6.22 21.74
C ARG A 339 19.66 5.54 20.38
N GLY A 340 20.12 6.30 19.40
CA GLY A 340 20.31 5.83 18.02
C GLY A 340 19.09 6.04 17.09
N GLY A 341 18.04 6.71 17.55
CA GLY A 341 16.87 7.02 16.71
C GLY A 341 15.95 5.82 16.49
N ALA A 342 16.03 4.81 17.34
CA ALA A 342 15.32 3.55 17.23
C ALA A 342 14.24 3.40 18.32
N LEU A 343 13.52 2.26 18.26
CA LEU A 343 12.60 1.84 19.31
C LEU A 343 13.30 1.66 20.67
N PRO A 344 12.59 1.81 21.80
CA PRO A 344 11.20 2.25 21.88
C PRO A 344 11.02 3.74 21.49
N PHE A 345 9.88 4.07 20.93
CA PHE A 345 9.46 5.47 20.76
C PHE A 345 8.63 5.89 21.97
N ILE A 346 8.99 7.01 22.60
CA ILE A 346 8.25 7.61 23.70
C ILE A 346 7.41 8.75 23.15
N TRP A 347 6.09 8.64 23.30
CA TRP A 347 5.15 9.66 22.89
C TRP A 347 4.62 10.39 24.12
N SER A 348 4.91 11.69 24.22
CA SER A 348 4.39 12.56 25.29
C SER A 348 3.18 13.33 24.77
N VAL A 349 2.01 13.08 25.35
CA VAL A 349 0.72 13.72 25.02
C VAL A 349 0.28 14.57 26.22
N GLY A 350 0.13 15.89 26.07
CA GLY A 350 -0.30 16.73 27.19
C GLY A 350 -0.08 18.21 27.01
#